data_AF-A0A9D4DDX2-F1
#
_entry.id   AF-A0A9D4DDX2-F1
#
_cell.length_a   1.000
_cell.length_b   1.000
_cell.length_c   1.000
_cell.angle_alpha   90.00
_cell.angle_beta   90.00
_cell.angle_gamma   90.00
#
_symmetry.space_group_name_H-M   'P 1'
#
loop_
_entity.id
_entity.type
_entity.pdbx_description
1 polymer ?
#
loop_
_entity_poly.entity_id
_entity_poly.type
_entity_poly.pdbx_seq_one_letter_code
_entity_poly.pdbx_strand_id
1 'polypeptide(L)'
;MQKGLDEPEITLKEPHSIRWLRLQNAVEAVYFSYLSSFSTLSCFAEEGNAIANGLLKYFINYKTVLLVAFMLDVHEELRILRKRLQEQSLQFSDTESYVDGFLGKLQNLKFSDGQRLKEMKAMQLQ
;
A
#
# COMPACT_ATOMS: atom_id res chain seq x y z
N MET A 1 -12.39 9.21 -46.55
CA MET A 1 -12.78 8.22 -45.53
C MET A 1 -11.68 8.16 -44.49
N GLN A 2 -11.98 8.67 -43.29
CA GLN A 2 -11.07 8.68 -42.15
C GLN A 2 -10.67 7.24 -41.81
N LYS A 3 -9.40 6.88 -42.02
CA LYS A 3 -8.77 5.82 -41.24
C LYS A 3 -8.49 6.41 -39.85
N GLY A 4 -9.53 6.49 -39.04
CA GLY A 4 -9.35 6.58 -37.59
C GLY A 4 -8.68 5.27 -37.19
N LEU A 5 -7.40 5.35 -36.85
CA LEU A 5 -6.63 4.24 -36.33
C LEU A 5 -7.37 3.74 -35.09
N ASP A 6 -7.93 2.53 -35.18
CA ASP A 6 -8.29 1.71 -34.03
C ASP A 6 -6.98 1.43 -33.27
N GLU A 7 -6.48 2.42 -32.52
CA GLU A 7 -5.43 2.16 -31.54
C GLU A 7 -6.02 1.14 -30.56
N PRO A 8 -5.40 -0.03 -30.40
CA PRO A 8 -5.90 -1.03 -29.46
C PRO A 8 -5.87 -0.39 -28.08
N GLU A 9 -7.06 -0.17 -27.52
CA GLU A 9 -7.22 0.39 -26.19
C GLU A 9 -6.49 -0.53 -25.22
N ILE A 10 -5.34 -0.06 -24.69
CA ILE A 10 -4.50 -0.87 -23.81
C ILE A 10 -5.29 -1.09 -22.52
N THR A 11 -5.88 -2.28 -22.38
CA THR A 11 -6.56 -2.66 -21.15
C THR A 11 -5.52 -2.92 -20.07
N LEU A 12 -5.38 -1.95 -19.16
CA LEU A 12 -4.44 -2.02 -18.05
C LEU A 12 -4.88 -3.11 -17.04
N LYS A 13 -4.00 -4.08 -16.75
CA LYS A 13 -4.28 -5.18 -15.79
C LYS A 13 -4.39 -4.68 -14.36
N GLU A 14 -5.58 -4.75 -13.77
CA GLU A 14 -5.86 -4.33 -12.38
C GLU A 14 -4.82 -4.80 -11.34
N PRO A 15 -4.53 -4.03 -10.28
CA PRO A 15 -3.50 -4.35 -9.28
C PRO A 15 -3.64 -5.76 -8.67
N HIS A 16 -4.86 -6.18 -8.35
CA HIS A 16 -5.13 -7.49 -7.74
C HIS A 16 -4.81 -8.68 -8.68
N SER A 17 -4.79 -8.46 -9.99
CA SER A 17 -4.42 -9.47 -10.99
C SER A 17 -2.91 -9.73 -11.06
N ILE A 18 -2.12 -8.85 -10.44
CA ILE A 18 -0.66 -8.88 -10.46
C ILE A 18 -0.15 -9.49 -9.15
N ARG A 19 0.65 -10.57 -9.24
CA ARG A 19 1.11 -11.35 -8.07
C ARG A 19 1.73 -10.50 -6.97
N TRP A 20 2.54 -9.51 -7.34
CA TRP A 20 3.29 -8.64 -6.42
C TRP A 20 2.48 -7.45 -5.88
N LEU A 21 1.25 -7.27 -6.36
CA LEU A 21 0.27 -6.28 -5.86
C LEU A 21 -1.00 -6.96 -5.32
N ARG A 22 -1.04 -8.29 -5.26
CA ARG A 22 -2.24 -9.06 -4.89
C ARG A 22 -2.75 -8.73 -3.48
N LEU A 23 -1.85 -8.36 -2.57
CA LEU A 23 -2.18 -8.01 -1.19
C LEU A 23 -2.51 -6.52 -1.02
N GLN A 24 -2.33 -5.67 -2.04
CA GLN A 24 -2.50 -4.23 -1.91
C GLN A 24 -3.86 -3.86 -1.33
N ASN A 25 -4.94 -4.36 -1.93
CA ASN A 25 -6.30 -4.02 -1.49
C ASN A 25 -6.57 -4.46 -0.03
N ALA A 26 -5.98 -5.58 0.40
CA ALA A 26 -6.14 -6.05 1.77
C ALA A 26 -5.39 -5.15 2.76
N VAL A 27 -4.17 -4.74 2.42
CA VAL A 27 -3.38 -3.81 3.25
C VAL A 27 -4.04 -2.43 3.30
N GLU A 28 -4.54 -1.92 2.16
CA GLU A 28 -5.30 -0.68 2.09
C GLU A 28 -6.57 -0.75 2.94
N ALA A 29 -7.32 -1.85 2.85
CA ALA A 29 -8.52 -2.02 3.67
C ALA A 29 -8.20 -1.93 5.16
N VAL A 30 -7.16 -2.64 5.63
CA VAL A 30 -6.72 -2.59 7.03
C VAL A 30 -6.29 -1.18 7.43
N TYR A 31 -5.59 -0.46 6.55
CA TYR A 31 -5.15 0.91 6.79
C TYR A 31 -6.33 1.88 6.93
N PHE A 32 -7.25 1.89 5.96
CA PHE A 32 -8.40 2.78 5.98
C PHE A 32 -9.40 2.45 7.09
N SER A 33 -9.51 1.17 7.45
CA SER A 33 -10.35 0.74 8.57
C SER A 33 -9.62 0.75 9.91
N TYR A 34 -8.36 1.20 9.97
CA TYR A 34 -7.52 0.99 11.15
C TYR A 34 -8.12 1.64 12.40
N LEU A 35 -8.47 2.93 12.31
CA LEU A 35 -9.03 3.68 13.44
C LEU A 35 -10.40 3.13 13.87
N SER A 36 -11.29 2.85 12.93
CA SER A 36 -12.62 2.31 13.25
C SER A 36 -12.54 0.90 13.84
N SER A 37 -11.65 0.06 13.32
CA SER A 37 -11.39 -1.28 13.87
C SER A 37 -10.81 -1.19 15.27
N PHE A 38 -9.85 -0.28 15.48
CA PHE A 38 -9.27 -0.02 16.79
C PHE A 38 -10.32 0.40 17.82
N SER A 39 -11.12 1.44 17.53
CA SER A 39 -12.15 1.91 18.45
C SER A 39 -13.20 0.84 18.76
N THR A 40 -13.63 0.08 17.74
CA THR A 40 -14.60 -1.00 17.91
C THR A 40 -14.05 -2.12 18.78
N LEU A 41 -12.81 -2.55 18.54
CA LEU A 41 -12.15 -3.59 19.31
C LEU A 41 -11.89 -3.14 20.76
N SER A 42 -11.52 -1.88 20.98
CA SER A 42 -11.37 -1.30 22.31
C SER A 42 -12.67 -1.35 23.11
N CYS A 43 -13.78 -0.91 22.52
CA CYS A 43 -15.09 -0.94 23.17
C CYS A 43 -15.49 -2.37 23.58
N PHE A 44 -15.40 -3.35 22.68
CA PHE A 44 -15.71 -4.74 23.02
C PHE A 44 -14.73 -5.36 24.03
N ALA A 45 -13.46 -4.95 24.02
CA ALA A 45 -12.47 -5.42 24.98
C ALA A 45 -12.78 -4.89 26.40
N GLU A 46 -13.25 -3.65 26.53
CA GLU A 46 -13.72 -3.06 27.79
C GLU A 46 -14.94 -3.79 28.35
N GLU A 47 -15.83 -4.27 27.49
CA GLU A 47 -16.97 -5.14 27.84
C GLU A 47 -16.57 -6.57 28.21
N GLY A 48 -15.26 -6.90 28.18
CA GLY A 48 -14.73 -8.21 28.57
C GLY A 48 -14.69 -9.26 27.46
N ASN A 49 -14.88 -8.89 26.19
CA ASN A 49 -14.79 -9.83 25.07
C ASN A 49 -13.33 -10.27 24.83
N ALA A 50 -13.04 -11.55 25.09
CA ALA A 50 -11.70 -12.11 24.94
C ALA A 50 -11.15 -12.09 23.50
N ILE A 51 -12.02 -12.26 22.49
CA ILE A 51 -11.63 -12.22 21.07
C ILE A 51 -11.25 -10.79 20.69
N ALA A 52 -12.08 -9.81 21.06
CA ALA A 52 -11.79 -8.40 20.80
C ALA A 52 -10.48 -7.97 21.46
N ASN A 53 -10.26 -8.38 22.71
CA ASN A 53 -9.02 -8.10 23.45
C ASN A 53 -7.80 -8.76 22.79
N GLY A 54 -7.94 -9.99 22.30
CA GLY A 54 -6.90 -10.66 21.52
C GLY A 54 -6.54 -9.91 20.23
N LEU A 55 -7.55 -9.50 19.45
CA LEU A 55 -7.37 -8.75 18.21
C LEU A 55 -6.82 -7.34 18.46
N LEU A 56 -7.26 -6.67 19.52
CA LEU A 56 -6.78 -5.35 19.90
C LEU A 56 -5.27 -5.35 20.18
N LYS A 57 -4.74 -6.41 20.82
CA LYS A 57 -3.29 -6.57 21.02
C LYS A 57 -2.51 -6.62 19.70
N TYR A 58 -3.10 -7.16 18.64
CA TYR A 58 -2.48 -7.13 17.30
C TYR A 58 -2.47 -5.73 16.70
N PHE A 59 -3.54 -4.94 16.89
CA PHE A 59 -3.63 -3.57 16.37
C PHE A 59 -2.72 -2.61 17.16
N ILE A 60 -2.63 -2.74 18.49
CA ILE A 60 -1.72 -1.91 19.30
C ILE A 60 -0.24 -2.21 19.00
N ASN A 61 0.07 -3.43 18.55
CA ASN A 61 1.45 -3.83 18.30
C ASN A 61 2.10 -2.95 17.23
N TYR A 62 3.14 -2.23 17.64
CA TYR A 62 3.95 -1.37 16.77
C TYR A 62 4.45 -2.08 15.52
N LYS A 63 4.77 -3.38 15.60
CA LYS A 63 5.21 -4.16 14.45
C LYS A 63 4.12 -4.28 13.38
N THR A 64 2.86 -4.43 13.79
CA THR A 64 1.72 -4.49 12.85
C THR A 64 1.55 -3.16 12.14
N VAL A 65 1.56 -2.05 12.88
CA VAL A 65 1.49 -0.70 12.31
C VAL A 65 2.63 -0.44 11.34
N LEU A 66 3.86 -0.79 11.74
CA LEU A 66 5.04 -0.68 10.90
C LEU A 66 4.88 -1.50 9.61
N LEU A 67 4.42 -2.75 9.71
CA LEU A 67 4.24 -3.64 8.57
C LEU A 67 3.17 -3.12 7.59
N VAL A 68 2.01 -2.68 8.09
CA VAL A 68 0.92 -2.15 7.25
C VAL A 68 1.39 -0.89 6.52
N ALA A 69 1.99 0.06 7.24
CA ALA A 69 2.50 1.28 6.65
C ALA A 69 3.60 1.01 5.61
N PHE A 70 4.60 0.20 5.96
CA PHE A 70 5.69 -0.16 5.07
C PHE A 70 5.20 -0.85 3.80
N MET A 71 4.26 -1.79 3.92
CA MET A 71 3.68 -2.49 2.77
C MET A 71 2.94 -1.54 1.84
N LEU A 72 2.28 -0.50 2.36
CA LEU A 72 1.62 0.52 1.52
C LEU A 72 2.63 1.40 0.79
N ASP A 73 3.66 1.87 1.47
CA ASP A 73 4.71 2.69 0.85
C ASP A 73 5.41 1.91 -0.27
N VAL A 74 5.65 0.60 -0.07
CA VAL A 74 6.16 -0.29 -1.12
C VAL A 74 5.15 -0.47 -2.25
N HIS A 75 3.88 -0.79 -1.94
CA HIS A 75 2.86 -1.01 -2.96
C HIS A 75 2.60 0.23 -3.83
N GLU A 76 2.69 1.44 -3.26
CA GLU A 76 2.52 2.68 -4.03
C GLU A 76 3.59 2.81 -5.11
N GLU A 77 4.85 2.58 -4.76
CA GLU A 77 5.94 2.62 -5.73
C GLU A 77 5.81 1.50 -6.79
N LEU A 78 5.41 0.29 -6.36
CA LEU A 78 5.13 -0.84 -7.27
C LEU A 78 3.96 -0.55 -8.22
N ARG A 79 2.94 0.18 -7.77
CA ARG A 79 1.77 0.60 -8.56
C ARG A 79 2.17 1.60 -9.66
N ILE A 80 3.04 2.56 -9.33
CA ILE A 80 3.57 3.53 -10.29
C ILE A 80 4.41 2.80 -11.35
N LEU A 81 5.31 1.91 -10.94
CA LEU A 81 6.13 1.09 -11.85
C LEU A 81 5.24 0.26 -12.80
N ARG A 82 4.24 -0.44 -12.25
CA ARG A 82 3.27 -1.20 -13.05
C ARG A 82 2.60 -0.31 -14.10
N LYS A 83 2.05 0.83 -13.69
CA LYS A 83 1.30 1.73 -14.59
C LYS A 83 2.17 2.11 -15.79
N ARG A 84 3.40 2.54 -15.55
CA ARG A 84 4.32 2.94 -16.62
C ARG A 84 4.76 1.79 -17.53
N LEU A 85 5.00 0.60 -16.97
CA LEU A 85 5.32 -0.59 -17.76
C LEU A 85 4.17 -1.00 -18.68
N GLN A 86 2.91 -0.88 -18.22
CA GLN A 86 1.74 -1.25 -19.02
C GLN A 86 1.37 -0.19 -20.06
N GLU A 87 1.59 1.09 -19.76
CA GLU A 87 1.39 2.20 -20.69
C GLU A 87 2.44 2.26 -21.80
N GLN A 88 3.48 1.40 -21.75
CA GLN A 88 4.64 1.45 -22.66
C GLN A 88 5.29 2.84 -22.73
N SER A 89 5.08 3.68 -21.71
CA SER A 89 5.58 5.04 -21.63
C SER A 89 7.05 5.10 -21.18
N LEU A 90 7.62 3.97 -20.80
CA LEU A 90 9.04 3.82 -20.49
C LEU A 90 9.82 3.48 -21.75
N GLN A 91 10.68 4.40 -22.20
CA GLN A 91 11.68 4.05 -23.20
C GLN A 91 12.77 3.17 -22.58
N PHE A 92 13.37 2.31 -23.39
CA PHE A 92 14.46 1.43 -22.93
C PHE A 92 15.63 2.23 -22.33
N SER A 93 15.95 3.39 -22.91
CA SER A 93 16.97 4.32 -22.42
C SER A 93 16.71 4.84 -21.02
N ASP A 94 15.44 4.97 -20.64
CA ASP A 94 15.02 5.60 -19.38
C ASP A 94 14.76 4.56 -18.29
N THR A 95 14.78 3.27 -18.66
CA THR A 95 14.41 2.17 -17.78
C THR A 95 15.38 2.04 -16.62
N GLU A 96 16.68 2.13 -16.87
CA GLU A 96 17.71 2.02 -15.83
C GLU A 96 17.59 3.14 -14.80
N SER A 97 17.59 4.40 -15.25
CA SER A 97 17.44 5.56 -14.36
C SER A 97 16.13 5.53 -13.57
N TYR A 98 15.05 5.02 -14.17
CA TYR A 98 13.78 4.87 -13.48
C TYR A 98 13.83 3.78 -12.39
N VAL A 99 14.41 2.62 -12.71
CA VAL A 99 14.59 1.53 -11.74
C VAL A 99 15.50 1.97 -10.60
N ASP A 100 16.56 2.70 -10.88
CA ASP A 100 17.46 3.26 -9.86
C ASP A 100 16.75 4.27 -8.95
N GLY A 101 15.93 5.16 -9.52
CA GLY A 101 15.11 6.09 -8.75
C GLY A 101 14.12 5.36 -7.84
N PHE A 102 13.45 4.32 -8.35
CA PHE A 102 12.56 3.46 -7.58
C PHE A 102 13.29 2.75 -6.44
N LEU A 103 14.46 2.15 -6.71
CA LEU A 103 15.28 1.50 -5.71
C LEU A 103 15.77 2.49 -4.65
N GLY A 104 16.17 3.69 -5.05
CA GLY A 104 16.57 4.76 -4.13
C GLY A 104 15.46 5.14 -3.14
N LYS A 105 14.22 5.27 -3.62
CA LYS A 105 13.06 5.51 -2.73
C LYS A 105 12.82 4.36 -1.76
N LEU A 106 12.89 3.11 -2.22
CA LEU A 106 12.75 1.94 -1.34
C LEU A 106 13.89 1.86 -0.32
N GLN A 107 15.11 2.22 -0.70
CA GLN A 107 16.24 2.28 0.22
C GLN A 107 16.06 3.36 1.28
N ASN A 108 15.46 4.51 0.94
CA ASN A 108 15.17 5.58 1.89
C ASN A 108 14.18 5.16 2.99
N LEU A 109 13.31 4.17 2.72
CA LEU A 109 12.42 3.58 3.74
C LEU A 109 13.19 2.82 4.84
N LYS A 110 14.47 2.50 4.63
CA LYS A 110 15.33 1.92 5.69
C LYS A 110 15.74 2.94 6.74
N PHE A 111 15.79 4.22 6.36
CA PHE A 111 16.40 5.28 7.18
C PHE A 111 15.40 6.36 7.60
N SER A 112 14.21 6.37 7.04
CA SER A 112 13.16 7.31 7.40
C SER A 112 11.80 6.64 7.48
N ASP A 113 10.97 7.13 8.42
CA ASP A 113 9.57 6.77 8.44
C ASP A 113 8.90 7.26 7.15
N GLY A 114 8.31 6.33 6.42
CA GLY A 114 7.44 6.64 5.31
C GLY A 114 6.20 7.42 5.76
N GLN A 115 5.51 8.05 4.80
CA GLN A 115 4.38 8.93 5.08
C GLN A 115 3.27 8.19 5.85
N ARG A 116 2.98 6.94 5.45
CA ARG A 116 1.93 6.13 6.08
C ARG A 116 2.26 5.74 7.52
N LEU A 117 3.54 5.54 7.84
CA LEU A 117 3.94 5.21 9.20
C LEU A 117 3.74 6.39 10.15
N LYS A 118 4.01 7.62 9.68
CA LYS A 118 3.74 8.84 10.45
C LYS A 118 2.24 9.00 10.72
N GLU A 119 1.41 8.75 9.71
CA GLU A 119 -0.05 8.81 9.82
C GLU A 119 -0.59 7.78 10.84
N MET A 120 -0.19 6.52 10.76
CA MET A 120 -0.67 5.49 11.69
C MET A 120 -0.18 5.69 13.12
N LYS A 121 1.06 6.18 13.31
CA LYS A 121 1.57 6.55 14.65
C LYS A 121 0.70 7.62 15.31
N ALA A 122 0.24 8.61 14.54
CA ALA A 122 -0.66 9.64 15.05
C ALA A 122 -2.04 9.08 15.43
N MET A 123 -2.56 8.10 14.67
CA MET A 123 -3.85 7.46 14.96
C MET A 123 -3.84 6.60 16.24
N GLN A 124 -2.67 6.12 16.69
CA GLN A 124 -2.54 5.36 17.95
C GLN A 124 -2.50 6.25 19.20
N LEU A 125 -2.31 7.56 19.05
CA LEU A 125 -2.18 8.51 20.17
C LEU A 125 -3.48 9.26 20.48
N GLN A 126 -4.56 8.96 19.75
CA GLN A 126 -5.92 9.52 19.93
C GLN A 126 -6.79 8.57 20.74
#